data_AF-A0A9P0A1P0-F1
#
_entry.id   AF-A0A9P0A1P0-F1
#
_cell.length_a   1.000
_cell.length_b   1.000
_cell.length_c   1.000
_cell.angle_alpha   90.00
_cell.angle_beta   90.00
_cell.angle_gamma   90.00
#
_symmetry.space_group_name_H-M   'P 1'
#
loop_
_entity.id
_entity.type
_entity.pdbx_description
1 polymer ?
#
loop_
_entity_poly.entity_id
_entity_poly.type
_entity_poly.pdbx_seq_one_letter_code
_entity_poly.pdbx_strand_id
1 'polypeptide(L)'
;MAKSVSMKEMLPSLPDEKIDMLAATSVLQQQATEIRNQRPNWQPYLQSQMISQDDFDFINAYDNADSAGRSKILAENRTQAAKTFPSLLEHVSKDQTIQYILVLIDDMLQEDRSRVEIFAEYCAKKREPVCGQFLNLLNGSDGFIVNMSARIIAKIACWNPSANLLDSSDLHFYLNWLNEQLKLNGEYMQSVGRCLQVVLRHDEYRLAFIKVEGPSTLLKVLASRQVNFQIQYQLIFCLWLLTFNPKFAQKMNKLGVIPILADILSDSVKEKVTRIILAVFRVSRKV
;
A
#
# COMPACT_ATOMS: atom_id res chain seq x y z
N MET A 1 -1.12 37.70 -6.72
CA MET A 1 -1.42 36.38 -7.31
C MET A 1 -0.47 35.36 -6.71
N ALA A 2 -0.94 34.51 -5.78
CA ALA A 2 -0.11 33.47 -5.20
C ALA A 2 0.03 32.32 -6.21
N LYS A 3 1.26 32.01 -6.63
CA LYS A 3 1.55 30.83 -7.47
C LYS A 3 0.95 29.59 -6.78
N SER A 4 0.05 28.88 -7.48
CA SER A 4 -0.43 27.57 -7.06
C SER A 4 0.75 26.61 -7.13
N VAL A 5 1.39 26.36 -6.00
CA VAL A 5 2.50 25.41 -5.93
C VAL A 5 1.93 24.03 -6.24
N SER A 6 2.47 23.37 -7.26
CA SER A 6 1.99 22.06 -7.71
C SER A 6 2.30 21.02 -6.64
N MET A 7 1.36 20.10 -6.38
CA MET A 7 1.55 19.01 -5.43
C MET A 7 2.82 18.19 -5.73
N LYS A 8 3.17 18.03 -7.01
CA LYS A 8 4.41 17.35 -7.43
C LYS A 8 5.70 18.03 -6.93
N GLU A 9 5.66 19.35 -6.71
CA GLU A 9 6.80 20.13 -6.21
C GLU A 9 6.87 20.14 -4.66
N MET A 10 5.74 19.92 -3.99
CA MET A 10 5.64 19.92 -2.52
C MET A 10 5.66 18.53 -1.90
N LEU A 11 5.34 17.48 -2.65
CA LEU A 11 5.49 16.11 -2.20
C LEU A 11 6.98 15.85 -2.06
N PRO A 12 7.52 15.66 -0.83
CA PRO A 12 8.76 14.92 -0.75
C PRO A 12 8.55 13.62 -1.51
N SER A 13 9.57 13.20 -2.27
CA SER A 13 9.69 11.78 -2.62
C SER A 13 9.36 11.04 -1.33
N LEU A 14 8.48 10.02 -1.41
CA LEU A 14 8.38 9.08 -0.29
C LEU A 14 9.82 8.79 0.05
N PRO A 15 10.30 9.18 1.25
CA PRO A 15 11.71 9.09 1.46
C PRO A 15 12.05 7.63 1.17
N ASP A 16 13.04 7.40 0.32
CA ASP A 16 13.83 6.19 0.38
C ASP A 16 14.61 6.24 1.71
N GLU A 17 13.86 6.45 2.80
CA GLU A 17 14.26 6.44 4.19
C GLU A 17 14.72 5.01 4.36
N LYS A 18 16.06 4.85 4.29
CA LYS A 18 16.80 3.60 4.38
C LYS A 18 15.93 2.48 4.93
N ILE A 19 15.60 1.54 4.04
CA ILE A 19 14.71 0.40 4.29
C ILE A 19 15.01 -0.24 5.66
N ASP A 20 16.26 -0.22 6.09
CA ASP A 20 16.77 -0.67 7.39
C ASP A 20 16.09 -0.06 8.64
N MET A 21 15.79 1.25 8.66
CA MET A 21 15.19 1.88 9.86
C MET A 21 13.67 1.62 9.99
N LEU A 22 12.99 1.46 8.85
CA LEU A 22 11.56 1.10 8.80
C LEU A 22 11.38 -0.41 9.02
N ALA A 23 12.29 -1.23 8.49
CA ALA A 23 12.29 -2.68 8.71
C ALA A 23 12.40 -3.02 10.20
N ALA A 24 13.13 -2.21 10.99
CA ALA A 24 13.24 -2.40 12.43
C ALA A 24 11.96 -2.08 13.22
N THR A 25 10.99 -1.34 12.65
CA THR A 25 9.81 -0.84 13.40
C THR A 25 8.46 -1.27 12.84
N SER A 26 8.42 -1.85 11.64
CA SER A 26 7.20 -2.35 11.00
C SER A 26 7.12 -3.87 11.07
N VAL A 27 6.15 -4.40 11.82
CA VAL A 27 5.86 -5.85 11.95
C VAL A 27 5.78 -6.55 10.59
N LEU A 28 5.07 -5.93 9.63
CA LEU A 28 4.95 -6.49 8.27
C LEU A 28 6.31 -6.68 7.57
N GLN A 29 7.26 -5.77 7.77
CA GLN A 29 8.58 -5.84 7.12
C GLN A 29 9.50 -6.83 7.81
N GLN A 30 9.39 -6.96 9.14
CA GLN A 30 10.10 -7.98 9.91
C GLN A 30 9.66 -9.38 9.46
N GLN A 31 8.36 -9.64 9.47
CA GLN A 31 7.80 -10.91 9.00
C GLN A 31 8.13 -11.17 7.52
N ALA A 32 8.07 -10.16 6.65
CA ALA A 32 8.47 -10.33 5.25
C ALA A 32 9.93 -10.78 5.13
N THR A 33 10.82 -10.27 5.98
CA THR A 33 12.24 -10.67 6.01
C THR A 33 12.42 -12.11 6.47
N GLU A 34 11.64 -12.55 7.46
CA GLU A 34 11.63 -13.95 7.92
C GLU A 34 11.10 -14.88 6.81
N ILE A 35 9.99 -14.52 6.17
CA ILE A 35 9.34 -15.30 5.12
C ILE A 35 10.26 -15.44 3.90
N ARG A 36 11.06 -14.44 3.53
CA ARG A 36 12.06 -14.56 2.43
C ARG A 36 13.01 -15.74 2.61
N ASN A 37 13.31 -16.10 3.85
CA ASN A 37 14.21 -17.21 4.17
C ASN A 37 13.50 -18.58 4.20
N GLN A 38 12.17 -18.60 4.10
CA GLN A 38 11.35 -19.82 4.16
C GLN A 38 10.87 -20.22 2.76
N ARG A 39 11.81 -20.53 1.86
CA ARG A 39 11.49 -20.88 0.48
C ARG A 39 10.64 -22.17 0.42
N PRO A 40 9.45 -22.14 -0.22
CA PRO A 40 8.66 -23.34 -0.40
C PRO A 40 9.32 -24.27 -1.43
N ASN A 41 9.15 -25.57 -1.27
CA ASN A 41 9.48 -26.52 -2.33
C ASN A 41 8.33 -26.51 -3.35
N TRP A 42 8.59 -26.12 -4.59
CA TRP A 42 7.59 -26.05 -5.65
C TRP A 42 7.22 -27.43 -6.24
N GLN A 43 8.10 -28.44 -6.10
CA GLN A 43 7.93 -29.76 -6.71
C GLN A 43 6.66 -30.51 -6.27
N PRO A 44 6.29 -30.53 -4.97
CA PRO A 44 5.06 -31.19 -4.53
C PRO A 44 3.80 -30.53 -5.09
N TYR A 45 3.80 -29.22 -5.32
CA TYR A 45 2.67 -28.51 -5.93
C TYR A 45 2.46 -28.93 -7.38
N LEU A 46 3.55 -29.15 -8.12
CA LEU A 46 3.48 -29.69 -9.49
C LEU A 46 2.99 -31.15 -9.48
N GLN A 47 3.54 -31.99 -8.60
CA GLN A 47 3.18 -33.41 -8.50
C GLN A 47 1.70 -33.63 -8.11
N SER A 48 1.16 -32.74 -7.27
CA SER A 48 -0.24 -32.74 -6.87
C SER A 48 -1.17 -32.04 -7.87
N GLN A 49 -0.66 -31.57 -9.01
CA GLN A 49 -1.40 -30.83 -10.04
C GLN A 49 -2.06 -29.54 -9.52
N MET A 50 -1.56 -28.97 -8.42
CA MET A 50 -2.00 -27.65 -7.94
C MET A 50 -1.47 -26.51 -8.82
N ILE A 51 -0.36 -26.73 -9.53
CA ILE A 51 0.24 -25.75 -10.44
C ILE A 51 0.58 -26.45 -11.77
N SER A 52 0.52 -25.72 -12.88
CA SER A 52 0.89 -26.26 -14.19
C SER A 52 2.41 -26.37 -14.36
N GLN A 53 2.85 -27.12 -15.38
CA GLN A 53 4.28 -27.18 -15.72
C GLN A 53 4.85 -25.79 -16.04
N ASP A 54 4.14 -24.99 -16.85
CA ASP A 54 4.55 -23.61 -17.17
C ASP A 54 4.69 -22.72 -15.92
N ASP A 55 3.78 -22.88 -14.95
CA ASP A 55 3.80 -22.10 -13.71
C ASP A 55 4.98 -22.52 -12.83
N PHE A 56 5.25 -23.84 -12.76
CA PHE A 56 6.41 -24.41 -12.07
C PHE A 56 7.73 -23.95 -12.68
N ASP A 57 7.88 -24.04 -14.00
CA ASP A 57 9.12 -23.68 -14.70
C ASP A 57 9.43 -22.20 -14.49
N PHE A 58 8.40 -21.34 -14.60
CA PHE A 58 8.55 -19.91 -14.34
C PHE A 58 8.93 -19.63 -12.89
N ILE A 59 8.16 -20.13 -11.91
CA ILE A 59 8.38 -19.78 -10.50
C ILE A 59 9.72 -20.32 -10.00
N ASN A 60 10.10 -21.54 -10.42
CA ASN A 60 11.38 -22.14 -10.05
C ASN A 60 12.56 -21.36 -10.64
N ALA A 61 12.47 -20.87 -11.89
CA ALA A 61 13.49 -20.01 -12.48
C ALA A 61 13.55 -18.63 -11.78
N TYR A 62 12.39 -18.02 -11.52
CA TYR A 62 12.30 -16.69 -10.93
C TYR A 62 12.78 -16.63 -9.47
N ASP A 63 12.42 -17.64 -8.67
CA ASP A 63 12.76 -17.73 -7.24
C ASP A 63 14.28 -17.95 -7.03
N ASN A 64 14.92 -18.73 -7.91
CA ASN A 64 16.35 -18.98 -7.86
C ASN A 64 17.22 -17.87 -8.49
N ALA A 65 16.62 -16.94 -9.24
CA ALA A 65 17.33 -15.83 -9.85
C ALA A 65 17.62 -14.69 -8.86
N ASP A 66 18.74 -13.99 -9.08
CA ASP A 66 19.03 -12.71 -8.44
C ASP A 66 18.25 -11.55 -9.09
N SER A 67 18.39 -10.32 -8.60
CA SER A 67 17.62 -9.18 -9.10
C SER A 67 17.84 -8.91 -10.60
N ALA A 68 19.07 -9.12 -11.10
CA ALA A 68 19.39 -8.97 -12.51
C ALA A 68 18.77 -10.09 -13.35
N GLY A 69 18.86 -11.35 -12.90
CA GLY A 69 18.23 -12.50 -13.53
C GLY A 69 16.71 -12.40 -13.55
N ARG A 70 16.08 -11.96 -12.45
CA ARG A 70 14.63 -11.70 -12.38
C ARG A 70 14.20 -10.66 -13.40
N SER A 71 14.96 -9.57 -13.53
CA SER A 71 14.68 -8.53 -14.54
C SER A 71 14.69 -9.11 -15.96
N LYS A 72 15.66 -9.96 -16.28
CA LYS A 72 15.75 -10.65 -17.57
C LYS A 72 14.58 -11.61 -17.80
N ILE A 73 14.27 -12.45 -16.80
CA ILE A 73 13.15 -13.40 -16.86
C ILE A 73 11.82 -12.66 -17.09
N LEU A 74 11.58 -11.54 -16.41
CA LEU A 74 10.37 -10.75 -16.59
C LEU A 74 10.30 -10.06 -17.96
N ALA A 75 11.44 -9.67 -18.52
CA ALA A 75 11.50 -9.10 -19.87
C ALA A 75 11.18 -10.15 -20.95
N GLU A 76 11.70 -11.37 -20.79
CA GLU A 76 11.51 -12.47 -21.75
C GLU A 76 10.13 -13.15 -21.59
N ASN A 77 9.66 -13.34 -20.35
CA ASN A 77 8.46 -14.11 -20.01
C ASN A 77 7.36 -13.26 -19.36
N ARG A 78 7.21 -12.00 -19.79
CA ARG A 78 6.30 -11.00 -19.21
C ARG A 78 4.86 -11.52 -19.02
N THR A 79 4.30 -12.16 -20.05
CA THR A 79 2.92 -12.67 -20.01
C THR A 79 2.78 -13.86 -19.06
N GLN A 80 3.79 -14.74 -19.02
CA GLN A 80 3.80 -15.88 -18.10
C GLN A 80 3.89 -15.41 -16.65
N ALA A 81 4.70 -14.39 -16.34
CA ALA A 81 4.77 -13.79 -15.01
C ALA A 81 3.40 -13.30 -14.51
N ALA A 82 2.67 -12.58 -15.37
CA ALA A 82 1.34 -12.06 -15.06
C ALA A 82 0.27 -13.15 -14.89
N LYS A 83 0.51 -14.35 -15.45
CA LYS A 83 -0.35 -15.52 -15.31
C LYS A 83 0.00 -16.34 -14.06
N THR A 84 1.29 -16.64 -13.87
CA THR A 84 1.77 -17.53 -12.81
C THR A 84 1.41 -16.98 -11.43
N PHE A 85 1.71 -15.72 -11.13
CA PHE A 85 1.48 -15.20 -9.77
C PHE A 85 -0.01 -15.25 -9.33
N PRO A 86 -0.99 -14.76 -10.12
CA PRO A 86 -2.41 -14.94 -9.78
C PRO A 86 -2.83 -16.41 -9.75
N SER A 87 -2.36 -17.25 -10.67
CA SER A 87 -2.64 -18.68 -10.70
C SER A 87 -2.18 -19.38 -9.41
N LEU A 88 -0.98 -19.07 -8.94
CA LEU A 88 -0.46 -19.60 -7.68
C LEU A 88 -1.31 -19.16 -6.48
N LEU A 89 -1.74 -17.90 -6.43
CA LEU A 89 -2.61 -17.40 -5.36
C LEU A 89 -4.01 -18.01 -5.37
N GLU A 90 -4.51 -18.43 -6.53
CA GLU A 90 -5.82 -19.06 -6.68
C GLU A 90 -5.81 -20.55 -6.30
N HIS A 91 -4.76 -21.28 -6.68
CA HIS A 91 -4.73 -22.74 -6.51
C HIS A 91 -3.99 -23.22 -5.24
N VAL A 92 -3.10 -22.40 -4.68
CA VAL A 92 -2.37 -22.75 -3.45
C VAL A 92 -3.14 -22.28 -2.23
N SER A 93 -3.47 -23.22 -1.34
CA SER A 93 -4.22 -22.93 -0.10
C SER A 93 -3.37 -22.85 1.17
N LYS A 94 -2.07 -23.20 1.10
CA LYS A 94 -1.20 -23.18 2.27
C LYS A 94 -0.75 -21.76 2.60
N ASP A 95 -1.13 -21.25 3.78
CA ASP A 95 -0.83 -19.87 4.24
C ASP A 95 0.64 -19.48 4.06
N GLN A 96 1.59 -20.30 4.55
CA GLN A 96 3.03 -20.02 4.40
C GLN A 96 3.46 -19.83 2.93
N THR A 97 2.85 -20.56 2.00
CA THR A 97 3.18 -20.43 0.58
C THR A 97 2.51 -19.19 -0.02
N ILE A 98 1.28 -18.87 0.36
CA ILE A 98 0.61 -17.62 -0.02
C ILE A 98 1.42 -16.41 0.48
N GLN A 99 1.83 -16.42 1.75
CA GLN A 99 2.70 -15.41 2.35
C GLN A 99 3.99 -15.22 1.54
N TYR A 100 4.65 -16.32 1.15
CA TYR A 100 5.85 -16.28 0.34
C TYR A 100 5.62 -15.70 -1.07
N ILE A 101 4.54 -16.12 -1.74
CA ILE A 101 4.15 -15.60 -3.06
C ILE A 101 3.91 -14.09 -2.99
N LEU A 102 3.20 -13.61 -1.97
CA LEU A 102 2.96 -12.18 -1.77
C LEU A 102 4.26 -11.40 -1.54
N VAL A 103 5.22 -11.97 -0.80
CA VAL A 103 6.55 -11.36 -0.64
C VAL A 103 7.29 -11.27 -1.96
N LEU A 104 7.28 -12.33 -2.79
CA LEU A 104 7.90 -12.32 -4.12
C LEU A 104 7.28 -11.24 -5.02
N ILE A 105 5.97 -11.06 -4.97
CA ILE A 105 5.26 -10.02 -5.73
C ILE A 105 5.61 -8.62 -5.18
N ASP A 106 5.61 -8.40 -3.86
CA ASP A 106 5.95 -7.11 -3.26
C ASP A 106 7.38 -6.70 -3.62
N ASP A 107 8.32 -7.64 -3.55
CA ASP A 107 9.74 -7.46 -3.91
C ASP A 107 9.88 -7.19 -5.40
N MET A 108 9.19 -7.95 -6.26
CA MET A 108 9.17 -7.72 -7.71
C MET A 108 8.78 -6.27 -8.04
N LEU A 109 7.70 -5.77 -7.44
CA LEU A 109 7.23 -4.41 -7.65
C LEU A 109 8.14 -3.36 -7.00
N GLN A 110 8.79 -3.70 -5.88
CA GLN A 110 9.69 -2.80 -5.17
C GLN A 110 10.99 -2.55 -5.95
N GLU A 111 11.54 -3.59 -6.58
CA GLU A 111 12.74 -3.52 -7.41
C GLU A 111 12.56 -2.57 -8.61
N ASP A 112 11.40 -2.60 -9.25
CA ASP A 112 11.06 -1.69 -10.35
C ASP A 112 9.55 -1.43 -10.39
N ARG A 113 9.18 -0.15 -10.20
CA ARG A 113 7.80 0.31 -10.16
C ARG A 113 7.08 0.13 -11.49
N SER A 114 7.79 0.11 -12.62
CA SER A 114 7.19 -0.08 -13.95
C SER A 114 6.60 -1.49 -14.13
N ARG A 115 7.07 -2.46 -13.32
CA ARG A 115 6.59 -3.86 -13.39
C ARG A 115 5.12 -4.03 -13.01
N VAL A 116 4.46 -3.02 -12.44
CA VAL A 116 2.99 -3.03 -12.27
C VAL A 116 2.26 -3.14 -13.61
N GLU A 117 2.86 -2.67 -14.70
CA GLU A 117 2.29 -2.75 -16.05
C GLU A 117 2.16 -4.19 -16.56
N ILE A 118 3.00 -5.11 -16.06
CA ILE A 118 2.96 -6.54 -16.41
C ILE A 118 1.57 -7.13 -16.11
N PHE A 119 1.05 -6.84 -14.91
CA PHE A 119 -0.28 -7.30 -14.50
C PHE A 119 -1.38 -6.54 -15.23
N ALA A 120 -1.22 -5.22 -15.41
CA ALA A 120 -2.22 -4.39 -16.08
C ALA A 120 -2.47 -4.82 -17.54
N GLU A 121 -1.40 -5.06 -18.31
CA GLU A 121 -1.47 -5.50 -19.70
C GLU A 121 -2.16 -6.86 -19.84
N TYR A 122 -1.84 -7.79 -18.95
CA TYR A 122 -2.41 -9.14 -18.97
C TYR A 122 -3.89 -9.12 -18.64
N CYS A 123 -4.27 -8.45 -17.55
CA CYS A 123 -5.67 -8.32 -17.13
C CYS A 123 -6.51 -7.54 -18.15
N ALA A 124 -5.94 -6.51 -18.79
CA ALA A 124 -6.62 -5.78 -19.88
C ALA A 124 -6.96 -6.70 -21.07
N LYS A 125 -6.07 -7.64 -21.43
CA LYS A 125 -6.33 -8.62 -22.50
C LYS A 125 -7.44 -9.60 -22.12
N LYS A 126 -7.48 -10.02 -20.85
CA LYS A 126 -8.50 -10.96 -20.34
C LYS A 126 -9.82 -10.31 -19.92
N ARG A 127 -9.86 -8.98 -19.81
CA ARG A 127 -10.98 -8.21 -19.22
C ARG A 127 -11.26 -8.61 -17.78
N GLU A 128 -10.21 -8.85 -17.02
CA GLU A 128 -10.25 -9.20 -15.60
C GLU A 128 -9.77 -8.02 -14.74
N PRO A 129 -10.24 -7.90 -13.49
CA PRO A 129 -9.73 -6.87 -12.58
C PRO A 129 -8.29 -7.18 -12.14
N VAL A 130 -7.39 -6.22 -12.25
CA VAL A 130 -5.95 -6.39 -11.89
C VAL A 130 -5.77 -6.78 -10.43
N CYS A 131 -6.59 -6.21 -9.55
CA CYS A 131 -6.49 -6.41 -8.11
C CYS A 131 -7.42 -7.51 -7.56
N GLY A 132 -8.20 -8.21 -8.40
CA GLY A 132 -9.28 -9.10 -7.95
C GLY A 132 -8.83 -10.15 -6.93
N GLN A 133 -7.75 -10.89 -7.22
CA GLN A 133 -7.23 -11.90 -6.30
C GLN A 133 -6.72 -11.30 -4.97
N PHE A 134 -6.05 -10.15 -5.03
CA PHE A 134 -5.56 -9.48 -3.82
C PHE A 134 -6.71 -8.92 -2.98
N LEU A 135 -7.79 -8.43 -3.61
CA LEU A 135 -8.98 -7.94 -2.92
C LEU A 135 -9.71 -9.10 -2.20
N ASN A 136 -9.78 -10.28 -2.83
CA ASN A 136 -10.32 -11.47 -2.19
C ASN A 136 -9.55 -11.84 -0.92
N LEU A 137 -8.21 -11.77 -0.97
CA LEU A 137 -7.35 -12.05 0.18
C LEU A 137 -7.59 -11.12 1.37
N LEU A 138 -8.12 -9.90 1.18
CA LEU A 138 -8.43 -8.97 2.27
C LEU A 138 -9.56 -9.47 3.20
N ASN A 139 -10.37 -10.42 2.73
CA ASN A 139 -11.42 -11.06 3.54
C ASN A 139 -10.89 -12.23 4.39
N GLY A 140 -9.60 -12.57 4.27
CA GLY A 140 -8.96 -13.62 5.05
C GLY A 140 -8.74 -13.24 6.52
N SER A 141 -8.29 -14.22 7.32
CA SER A 141 -8.00 -14.06 8.74
C SER A 141 -6.51 -13.89 9.06
N ASP A 142 -5.61 -14.26 8.15
CA ASP A 142 -4.16 -14.14 8.37
C ASP A 142 -3.71 -12.67 8.25
N GLY A 143 -3.18 -12.13 9.35
CA GLY A 143 -2.81 -10.72 9.47
C GLY A 143 -1.72 -10.29 8.48
N PHE A 144 -0.76 -11.16 8.16
CA PHE A 144 0.30 -10.85 7.20
C PHE A 144 -0.25 -10.84 5.77
N ILE A 145 -1.00 -11.87 5.39
CA ILE A 145 -1.58 -12.03 4.05
C ILE A 145 -2.46 -10.82 3.71
N VAL A 146 -3.38 -10.44 4.60
CA VAL A 146 -4.29 -9.31 4.35
C VAL A 146 -3.51 -7.99 4.20
N ASN A 147 -2.50 -7.76 5.05
CA ASN A 147 -1.74 -6.50 5.03
C ASN A 147 -0.71 -6.42 3.90
N MET A 148 -0.10 -7.53 3.51
CA MET A 148 0.78 -7.60 2.35
C MET A 148 -0.03 -7.45 1.06
N SER A 149 -1.20 -8.09 0.96
CA SER A 149 -2.13 -7.91 -0.15
C SER A 149 -2.57 -6.45 -0.28
N ALA A 150 -2.93 -5.81 0.84
CA ALA A 150 -3.29 -4.39 0.85
C ALA A 150 -2.16 -3.48 0.34
N ARG A 151 -0.91 -3.80 0.70
CA ARG A 151 0.28 -3.07 0.23
C ARG A 151 0.50 -3.25 -1.27
N ILE A 152 0.37 -4.46 -1.79
CA ILE A 152 0.47 -4.76 -3.23
C ILE A 152 -0.63 -4.02 -4.00
N ILE A 153 -1.88 -4.02 -3.51
CA ILE A 153 -2.98 -3.25 -4.09
C ILE A 153 -2.60 -1.76 -4.18
N ALA A 154 -2.09 -1.16 -3.10
CA ALA A 154 -1.68 0.26 -3.13
C ALA A 154 -0.59 0.54 -4.17
N LYS A 155 0.39 -0.36 -4.33
CA LYS A 155 1.45 -0.24 -5.35
C LYS A 155 0.86 -0.30 -6.76
N ILE A 156 0.09 -1.35 -7.07
CA ILE A 156 -0.56 -1.54 -8.37
C ILE A 156 -1.46 -0.35 -8.71
N ALA A 157 -2.28 0.09 -7.76
CA ALA A 157 -3.22 1.20 -7.91
C ALA A 157 -2.56 2.54 -8.25
N CYS A 158 -1.33 2.76 -7.78
CA CYS A 158 -0.73 4.09 -7.72
C CYS A 158 0.53 4.25 -8.56
N TRP A 159 1.21 3.16 -8.90
CA TRP A 159 2.46 3.19 -9.67
C TRP A 159 2.24 2.99 -11.17
N ASN A 160 1.03 2.63 -11.59
CA ASN A 160 0.71 2.51 -13.00
C ASN A 160 0.54 3.91 -13.63
N PRO A 161 1.30 4.23 -14.70
CA PRO A 161 1.15 5.49 -15.45
C PRO A 161 -0.22 5.63 -16.13
N SER A 162 -0.84 4.50 -16.49
CA SER A 162 -2.20 4.43 -17.04
C SER A 162 -3.18 4.39 -15.86
N ALA A 163 -3.54 5.57 -15.36
CA ALA A 163 -4.46 5.72 -14.23
C ALA A 163 -5.78 4.95 -14.46
N ASN A 164 -6.34 4.40 -13.36
CA ASN A 164 -7.64 3.69 -13.23
C ASN A 164 -7.61 2.16 -13.28
N LEU A 165 -6.70 1.51 -12.53
CA LEU A 165 -6.73 0.04 -12.38
C LEU A 165 -7.75 -0.48 -11.36
N LEU A 166 -8.15 0.35 -10.38
CA LEU A 166 -9.27 0.01 -9.51
C LEU A 166 -10.52 0.72 -10.02
N ASP A 167 -11.56 -0.06 -10.27
CA ASP A 167 -12.86 0.51 -10.50
C ASP A 167 -13.42 1.17 -9.22
N SER A 168 -14.53 1.89 -9.36
CA SER A 168 -15.11 2.64 -8.24
C SER A 168 -15.57 1.74 -7.09
N SER A 169 -16.02 0.51 -7.37
CA SER A 169 -16.47 -0.45 -6.35
C SER A 169 -15.29 -1.03 -5.57
N ASP A 170 -14.26 -1.49 -6.27
CA ASP A 170 -13.07 -2.08 -5.68
C ASP A 170 -12.30 -1.05 -4.87
N LEU A 171 -12.18 0.18 -5.39
CA LEU A 171 -11.59 1.29 -4.65
C LEU A 171 -12.38 1.59 -3.37
N HIS A 172 -13.71 1.59 -3.44
CA HIS A 172 -14.55 1.83 -2.27
C HIS A 172 -14.38 0.73 -1.22
N PHE A 173 -14.39 -0.55 -1.64
CA PHE A 173 -14.14 -1.70 -0.78
C PHE A 173 -12.77 -1.60 -0.10
N TYR A 174 -11.72 -1.34 -0.88
CA TYR A 174 -10.35 -1.24 -0.39
C TYR A 174 -10.16 -0.09 0.62
N LEU A 175 -10.71 1.09 0.32
CA LEU A 175 -10.63 2.25 1.24
C LEU A 175 -11.44 2.03 2.51
N ASN A 176 -12.59 1.34 2.42
CA ASN A 176 -13.36 0.96 3.60
C ASN A 176 -12.59 -0.04 4.47
N TRP A 177 -11.95 -1.04 3.85
CA TRP A 177 -11.07 -1.97 4.55
C TRP A 177 -9.94 -1.25 5.30
N LEU A 178 -9.25 -0.31 4.64
CA LEU A 178 -8.20 0.49 5.30
C LEU A 178 -8.76 1.29 6.49
N ASN A 179 -9.96 1.86 6.37
CA ASN A 179 -10.60 2.57 7.47
C ASN A 179 -10.95 1.66 8.65
N GLU A 180 -11.46 0.45 8.41
CA GLU A 180 -11.74 -0.52 9.48
C GLU A 180 -10.45 -0.95 10.17
N GLN A 181 -9.37 -1.21 9.42
CA GLN A 181 -8.07 -1.54 10.01
C GLN A 181 -7.52 -0.42 10.90
N LEU A 182 -7.74 0.85 10.54
CA LEU A 182 -7.37 1.98 11.39
C LEU A 182 -8.14 1.99 12.72
N LYS A 183 -9.41 1.57 12.73
CA LYS A 183 -10.24 1.52 13.94
C LYS A 183 -9.83 0.38 14.87
N LEU A 184 -9.42 -0.76 14.31
CA LEU A 184 -8.95 -1.91 15.08
C LEU A 184 -7.66 -1.62 15.85
N ASN A 185 -6.83 -0.67 15.37
CA ASN A 185 -5.54 -0.32 15.97
C ASN A 185 -4.64 -1.54 16.23
N GLY A 186 -4.57 -2.46 15.26
CA GLY A 186 -3.80 -3.69 15.35
C GLY A 186 -2.30 -3.51 15.09
N GLU A 187 -1.54 -4.60 15.15
CA GLU A 187 -0.07 -4.59 15.00
C GLU A 187 0.41 -4.09 13.62
N TYR A 188 -0.42 -4.19 12.58
CA TYR A 188 -0.12 -3.74 11.22
C TYR A 188 -0.50 -2.28 10.93
N MET A 189 -0.86 -1.50 11.95
CA MET A 189 -1.31 -0.11 11.81
C MET A 189 -0.35 0.77 10.99
N GLN A 190 0.96 0.55 11.13
CA GLN A 190 1.97 1.26 10.34
C GLN A 190 1.90 0.93 8.85
N SER A 191 1.55 -0.31 8.49
CA SER A 191 1.37 -0.73 7.09
C SER A 191 0.12 -0.10 6.49
N VAL A 192 -0.99 -0.10 7.22
CA VAL A 192 -2.25 0.52 6.81
C VAL A 192 -2.06 2.03 6.57
N GLY A 193 -1.41 2.72 7.51
CA GLY A 193 -1.05 4.12 7.38
C GLY A 193 -0.16 4.37 6.14
N ARG A 194 0.79 3.47 5.85
CA ARG A 194 1.63 3.57 4.66
C ARG A 194 0.84 3.38 3.36
N CYS A 195 -0.08 2.42 3.30
CA CYS A 195 -0.95 2.23 2.15
C CYS A 195 -1.75 3.50 1.84
N LEU A 196 -2.34 4.13 2.87
CA LEU A 196 -3.04 5.41 2.73
C LEU A 196 -2.14 6.53 2.22
N GLN A 197 -0.90 6.65 2.70
CA GLN A 197 0.05 7.65 2.20
C GLN A 197 0.41 7.49 0.71
N VAL A 198 0.33 6.27 0.18
CA VAL A 198 0.55 5.99 -1.25
C VAL A 198 -0.71 6.35 -2.03
N VAL A 199 -1.86 5.86 -1.60
CA VAL A 199 -3.15 6.02 -2.27
C VAL A 199 -3.63 7.47 -2.31
N LEU A 200 -3.52 8.21 -1.22
CA LEU A 200 -4.01 9.59 -1.12
C LEU A 200 -3.18 10.60 -1.93
N ARG A 201 -2.14 10.17 -2.65
CA ARG A 201 -1.41 11.03 -3.61
C ARG A 201 -2.24 11.32 -4.86
N HIS A 202 -3.21 10.47 -5.17
CA HIS A 202 -4.09 10.64 -6.33
C HIS A 202 -5.40 11.34 -5.95
N ASP A 203 -5.80 12.32 -6.77
CA ASP A 203 -6.96 13.18 -6.55
C ASP A 203 -8.27 12.39 -6.42
N GLU A 204 -8.47 11.43 -7.31
CA GLU A 204 -9.67 10.58 -7.34
C GLU A 204 -9.80 9.74 -6.07
N TYR A 205 -8.69 9.18 -5.60
CA TYR A 205 -8.64 8.36 -4.40
C TYR A 205 -8.86 9.21 -3.14
N ARG A 206 -8.41 10.47 -3.11
CA ARG A 206 -8.75 11.41 -2.01
C ARG A 206 -10.26 11.67 -1.95
N LEU A 207 -10.91 11.88 -3.09
CA LEU A 207 -12.36 12.08 -3.14
C LEU A 207 -13.11 10.84 -2.65
N ALA A 208 -12.69 9.65 -3.07
CA ALA A 208 -13.25 8.39 -2.60
C ALA A 208 -13.05 8.20 -1.09
N PHE A 209 -11.86 8.53 -0.56
CA PHE A 209 -11.57 8.42 0.87
C PHE A 209 -12.42 9.36 1.74
N ILE A 210 -12.72 10.56 1.24
CA ILE A 210 -13.65 11.48 1.91
C ILE A 210 -15.07 10.89 1.95
N LYS A 211 -15.51 10.19 0.89
CA LYS A 211 -16.85 9.56 0.83
C LYS A 211 -17.02 8.42 1.84
N VAL A 212 -15.96 7.68 2.16
CA VAL A 212 -15.98 6.62 3.18
C VAL A 212 -15.73 7.15 4.61
N GLU A 213 -15.92 8.45 4.84
CA GLU A 213 -15.66 9.12 6.13
C GLU A 213 -14.24 8.91 6.68
N GLY A 214 -13.27 8.63 5.81
CA GLY A 214 -11.88 8.38 6.18
C GLY A 214 -11.23 9.48 7.01
N PRO A 215 -11.41 10.79 6.71
CA PRO A 215 -10.85 11.85 7.54
C PRO A 215 -11.36 11.83 8.99
N SER A 216 -12.63 11.50 9.20
CA SER A 216 -13.21 11.38 10.55
C SER A 216 -12.56 10.23 11.33
N THR A 217 -12.28 9.11 10.65
CA THR A 217 -11.56 7.97 11.24
C THR A 217 -10.14 8.36 11.64
N LEU A 218 -9.40 9.05 10.76
CA LEU A 218 -8.03 9.54 11.08
C LEU A 218 -8.03 10.42 12.33
N LEU A 219 -8.99 11.34 12.44
CA LEU A 219 -9.09 12.26 13.58
C LEU A 219 -9.42 11.54 14.88
N LYS A 220 -10.35 10.57 14.85
CA LYS A 220 -10.68 9.75 16.03
C LYS A 220 -9.47 8.97 16.54
N VAL A 221 -8.70 8.36 15.64
CA VAL A 221 -7.49 7.61 15.99
C VAL A 221 -6.39 8.53 16.52
N LEU A 222 -6.20 9.71 15.92
CA LEU A 222 -5.22 10.69 16.42
C LEU A 222 -5.63 11.24 17.80
N ALA A 223 -6.93 11.48 18.01
CA ALA A 223 -7.47 11.98 19.27
C ALA A 223 -7.40 10.95 20.42
N SER A 224 -7.35 9.64 20.13
CA SER A 224 -7.24 8.61 21.17
C SER A 224 -5.90 8.67 21.92
N ARG A 225 -4.87 9.28 21.31
CA ARG A 225 -3.49 9.37 21.82
C ARG A 225 -2.83 8.01 22.14
N GLN A 226 -3.40 6.91 21.66
CA GLN A 226 -2.88 5.55 21.87
C GLN A 226 -1.81 5.15 20.84
N VAL A 227 -1.64 5.97 19.79
CA VAL A 227 -0.74 5.66 18.68
C VAL A 227 0.65 6.26 18.89
N ASN A 228 1.68 5.49 18.53
CA ASN A 228 3.07 5.94 18.60
C ASN A 228 3.36 7.09 17.62
N PHE A 229 4.49 7.78 17.81
CA PHE A 229 4.86 8.93 16.98
C PHE A 229 5.01 8.61 15.47
N GLN A 230 5.32 7.36 15.12
CA GLN A 230 5.44 6.92 13.73
C GLN A 230 4.06 6.89 13.06
N ILE A 231 3.07 6.29 13.73
CA ILE A 231 1.68 6.26 13.26
C ILE A 231 1.10 7.68 13.26
N GLN A 232 1.34 8.49 14.31
CA GLN A 232 0.94 9.90 14.32
C GLN A 232 1.44 10.64 13.08
N TYR A 233 2.74 10.54 12.78
CA TYR A 233 3.31 11.13 11.58
C TYR A 233 2.60 10.64 10.31
N GLN A 234 2.36 9.34 10.17
CA GLN A 234 1.71 8.77 8.99
C GLN A 234 0.28 9.28 8.81
N LEU A 235 -0.53 9.29 9.86
CA LEU A 235 -1.92 9.75 9.79
C LEU A 235 -2.01 11.27 9.56
N ILE A 236 -1.14 12.06 10.18
CA ILE A 236 -1.05 13.51 9.94
C ILE A 236 -0.59 13.79 8.50
N PHE A 237 0.30 12.98 7.95
CA PHE A 237 0.67 13.05 6.54
C PHE A 237 -0.54 12.78 5.63
N CYS A 238 -1.38 11.79 5.96
CA CYS A 238 -2.64 11.55 5.24
C CYS A 238 -3.57 12.77 5.32
N LEU A 239 -3.71 13.41 6.49
CA LEU A 239 -4.47 14.66 6.63
C LEU A 239 -3.88 15.78 5.77
N TRP A 240 -2.54 15.91 5.73
CA TRP A 240 -1.86 16.87 4.87
C TRP A 240 -2.16 16.63 3.39
N LEU A 241 -2.10 15.38 2.92
CA LEU A 241 -2.50 15.03 1.54
C LEU A 241 -3.95 15.43 1.24
N LEU A 242 -4.86 15.25 2.21
CA LEU A 242 -6.26 15.65 2.05
C LEU A 242 -6.45 17.17 1.97
N THR A 243 -5.58 17.97 2.58
CA THR A 243 -5.67 19.45 2.50
C THR A 243 -5.50 20.01 1.09
N PHE A 244 -4.95 19.24 0.16
CA PHE A 244 -4.89 19.63 -1.25
C PHE A 244 -6.25 19.56 -1.95
N ASN A 245 -7.28 18.97 -1.33
CA ASN A 245 -8.66 19.11 -1.79
C ASN A 245 -9.28 20.39 -1.20
N PRO A 246 -9.67 21.39 -2.03
CA PRO A 246 -10.17 22.67 -1.52
C PRO A 246 -11.41 22.55 -0.63
N LYS A 247 -12.32 21.62 -0.97
CA LYS A 247 -13.55 21.40 -0.19
C LYS A 247 -13.25 20.81 1.19
N PHE A 248 -12.25 19.92 1.27
CA PHE A 248 -11.79 19.39 2.55
C PHE A 248 -11.09 20.48 3.37
N ALA A 249 -10.20 21.24 2.75
CA ALA A 249 -9.45 22.30 3.44
C ALA A 249 -10.37 23.35 4.10
N GLN A 250 -11.45 23.76 3.42
CA GLN A 250 -12.45 24.68 4.00
C GLN A 250 -13.22 24.06 5.19
N LYS A 251 -13.47 22.74 5.16
CA LYS A 251 -14.21 22.03 6.21
C LYS A 251 -13.32 21.59 7.38
N MET A 252 -12.01 21.56 7.19
CA MET A 252 -11.03 21.10 8.17
C MET A 252 -11.16 21.81 9.54
N ASN A 253 -11.44 23.12 9.54
CA ASN A 253 -11.63 23.86 10.78
C ASN A 253 -12.87 23.39 11.56
N LYS A 254 -13.97 23.12 10.84
CA LYS A 254 -15.22 22.61 11.42
C LYS A 254 -15.12 21.17 11.93
N LEU A 255 -14.21 20.38 11.35
CA LEU A 255 -13.95 19.00 11.74
C LEU A 255 -13.06 18.86 13.00
N GLY A 256 -12.60 19.98 13.58
CA GLY A 256 -11.75 19.94 14.79
C GLY A 256 -10.32 19.49 14.51
N VAL A 257 -9.83 19.59 13.26
CA VAL A 257 -8.46 19.18 12.92
C VAL A 257 -7.43 20.06 13.62
N ILE A 258 -7.63 21.38 13.66
CA ILE A 258 -6.65 22.31 14.23
C ILE A 258 -6.41 22.05 15.73
N PRO A 259 -7.44 21.95 16.59
CA PRO A 259 -7.27 21.61 18.00
C PRO A 259 -6.50 20.30 18.21
N ILE A 260 -6.88 19.21 17.53
CA ILE A 260 -6.24 17.90 17.67
C ILE A 260 -4.75 17.97 17.29
N LEU A 261 -4.42 18.68 16.21
CA LEU A 261 -3.02 18.81 15.79
C LEU A 261 -2.22 19.76 16.69
N ALA A 262 -2.83 20.81 17.24
CA ALA A 262 -2.17 21.72 18.18
C ALA A 262 -1.78 21.00 19.48
N ASP A 263 -2.69 20.15 19.98
CA ASP A 263 -2.47 19.27 21.12
C ASP A 263 -1.33 18.28 20.88
N ILE A 264 -1.30 17.61 19.72
CA ILE A 264 -0.20 16.70 19.38
C ILE A 264 1.13 17.47 19.23
N LEU A 265 1.08 18.69 18.69
CA LEU A 265 2.25 19.54 18.51
C LEU A 265 2.86 19.97 19.84
N SER A 266 2.07 20.28 20.86
CA SER A 266 2.58 20.66 22.19
C SER A 266 3.31 19.51 22.88
N ASP A 267 2.84 18.28 22.65
CA ASP A 267 3.36 17.09 23.34
C ASP A 267 4.51 16.42 22.55
N SER A 268 4.65 16.71 21.25
CA SER A 268 5.59 16.00 20.39
C SER A 268 7.01 16.54 20.47
N VAL A 269 7.93 15.66 20.86
CA VAL A 269 9.38 15.90 20.82
C VAL A 269 10.04 15.47 19.50
N LYS A 270 9.25 14.95 18.54
CA LYS A 270 9.78 14.40 17.29
C LYS A 270 9.64 15.43 16.17
N GLU A 271 10.77 15.96 15.70
CA GLU A 271 10.79 16.99 14.66
C GLU A 271 9.97 16.63 13.41
N LYS A 272 9.97 15.36 12.98
CA LYS A 272 9.20 14.94 11.81
C LYS A 272 7.70 15.12 11.99
N VAL A 273 7.18 14.90 13.21
CA VAL A 273 5.77 15.11 13.56
C VAL A 273 5.48 16.62 13.60
N THR A 274 6.34 17.41 14.25
CA THR A 274 6.26 18.87 14.27
C THR A 274 6.21 19.45 12.85
N ARG A 275 7.14 19.05 11.96
CA ARG A 275 7.23 19.56 10.59
C ARG A 275 5.96 19.27 9.78
N ILE A 276 5.40 18.06 9.88
CA ILE A 276 4.20 17.71 9.11
C ILE A 276 2.96 18.45 9.64
N ILE A 277 2.83 18.67 10.96
CA ILE A 277 1.74 19.49 11.52
C ILE A 277 1.82 20.93 11.01
N LEU A 278 3.01 21.52 11.04
CA LEU A 278 3.21 22.88 10.51
C LEU A 278 2.91 22.95 9.00
N ALA A 279 3.20 21.90 8.24
CA ALA A 279 2.84 21.81 6.83
C ALA A 279 1.32 21.79 6.63
N VAL A 280 0.56 21.07 7.46
CA VAL A 280 -0.91 21.10 7.47
C VAL A 280 -1.40 22.53 7.73
N PHE A 281 -0.95 23.17 8.81
CA PHE A 281 -1.36 24.53 9.16
C PHE A 281 -1.03 25.57 8.09
N ARG A 282 0.10 25.40 7.38
CA ARG A 282 0.48 26.29 6.28
C ARG A 282 -0.49 26.20 5.10
N VAL A 283 -1.00 25.01 4.79
CA VAL A 283 -2.01 24.84 3.72
C VAL A 283 -3.35 25.41 4.17
N SER A 284 -3.75 25.18 5.42
CA SER A 284 -4.99 25.73 5.99
C SER A 284 -5.09 27.26 5.90
N ARG A 285 -3.97 27.99 6.03
CA ARG A 285 -3.95 29.45 5.95
C ARG A 285 -4.08 30.02 4.54
N LYS A 286 -3.90 29.20 3.50
CA LYS A 286 -3.97 29.64 2.09
C LYS A 286 -5.37 29.51 1.49
N VAL A 287 -6.27 28.81 2.17
CA VAL A 287 -7.65 28.52 1.75
C VAL A 287 -8.61 29.38 2.55
#